data_AF-A0A1H0FR06-F1
#
_entry.id   AF-A0A1H0FR06-F1
#
_cell.length_a   1.000
_cell.length_b   1.000
_cell.length_c   1.000
_cell.angle_alpha   90.00
_cell.angle_beta   90.00
_cell.angle_gamma   90.00
#
_symmetry.space_group_name_H-M   'P 1'
#
loop_
_entity.id
_entity.type
_entity.pdbx_description
1 polymer ?
#
loop_
_entity_poly.entity_id
_entity_poly.type
_entity_poly.pdbx_seq_one_letter_code
_entity_poly.pdbx_strand_id
1 'polypeptide(L)'
;MPAFFLPRAEDPDQAERLYEALAEFAACEPAPPGQRVASIAFDLDGARWVAAVGEELAGTRTTSRLRRGELLEHTEELTSSTRVLAIYPGTPCTVVTDAAPITGATSDWANPFTVTPDEVALFTG
;
A
#
# COMPACT_ATOMS: atom_id res chain seq x y z
N MET A 1 -12.34 -11.38 0.71
CA MET A 1 -11.99 -9.96 0.88
C MET A 1 -12.31 -9.58 2.32
N PRO A 2 -11.47 -8.77 3.00
CA PRO A 2 -11.67 -8.39 4.40
C PRO A 2 -12.77 -7.32 4.54
N ALA A 3 -13.39 -7.22 5.72
CA ALA A 3 -14.25 -6.10 6.08
C ALA A 3 -13.41 -4.82 6.25
N PHE A 4 -14.02 -3.65 6.05
CA PHE A 4 -13.36 -2.37 6.23
C PHE A 4 -12.83 -2.19 7.66
N PHE A 5 -11.56 -1.79 7.77
CA PHE A 5 -10.93 -1.38 9.01
C PHE A 5 -9.82 -0.37 8.71
N LEU A 6 -9.44 0.41 9.72
CA LEU A 6 -8.28 1.29 9.68
C LEU A 6 -7.31 0.86 10.80
N PRO A 7 -6.00 0.69 10.52
CA PRO A 7 -5.04 0.40 11.57
C PRO A 7 -5.08 1.51 12.63
N ARG A 8 -4.97 1.13 13.91
CA ARG A 8 -5.08 2.00 15.10
C ARG A 8 -6.48 2.50 15.44
N ALA A 9 -7.51 2.18 14.66
CA ALA A 9 -8.88 2.36 15.09
C ALA A 9 -9.27 1.27 16.10
N GLU A 10 -9.91 1.67 17.20
CA GLU A 10 -10.44 0.81 18.25
C GLU A 10 -11.89 0.37 17.96
N ASP A 11 -12.61 1.17 17.16
CA ASP A 11 -14.01 0.95 16.79
C ASP A 11 -14.32 1.45 15.36
N PRO A 12 -15.46 1.04 14.77
CA PRO A 12 -15.85 1.44 13.41
C PRO A 12 -16.02 2.96 13.23
N ASP A 13 -16.56 3.68 14.21
CA ASP A 13 -16.78 5.12 14.10
C ASP A 13 -15.45 5.89 14.11
N GLN A 14 -14.47 5.40 14.86
CA GLN A 14 -13.10 5.91 14.82
C GLN A 14 -12.43 5.57 13.49
N ALA A 15 -12.67 4.38 12.92
CA ALA A 15 -12.12 4.02 11.61
C ALA A 15 -12.59 4.96 10.51
N GLU A 16 -13.88 5.33 10.50
CA GLU A 16 -14.43 6.31 9.55
C GLU A 16 -13.78 7.69 9.70
N ARG A 17 -13.71 8.23 10.93
CA ARG A 17 -13.08 9.53 11.19
C ARG A 17 -11.60 9.56 10.83
N LEU A 18 -10.87 8.48 11.13
CA LEU A 18 -9.45 8.37 10.77
C LEU A 18 -9.25 8.27 9.26
N TYR A 19 -10.13 7.54 8.56
CA TYR A 19 -10.08 7.47 7.10
C TYR A 19 -10.30 8.86 6.48
N GLU A 20 -11.28 9.63 6.94
CA GLU A 20 -11.47 11.01 6.46
C GLU A 20 -10.25 11.91 6.73
N ALA A 21 -9.69 11.85 7.94
CA ALA A 21 -8.51 12.63 8.29
C ALA A 21 -7.28 12.26 7.45
N LEU A 22 -7.09 10.97 7.14
CA LEU A 22 -6.01 10.52 6.26
C LEU A 22 -6.25 10.93 4.81
N ALA A 23 -7.50 11.04 4.36
CA ALA A 23 -7.84 11.55 3.03
C ALA A 23 -7.50 13.04 2.90
N GLU A 24 -7.83 13.84 3.93
CA GLU A 24 -7.46 15.25 4.04
C GLU A 24 -5.93 15.42 4.04
N PHE A 25 -5.22 14.63 4.86
CA PHE A 25 -3.75 14.61 4.87
C PHE A 25 -3.18 14.29 3.48
N ALA A 26 -3.79 13.36 2.76
CA ALA A 26 -3.39 12.96 1.43
C ALA A 26 -3.90 13.90 0.31
N ALA A 27 -4.60 14.97 0.65
CA ALA A 27 -5.24 15.91 -0.28
C ALA A 27 -6.12 15.21 -1.34
N CYS A 28 -6.90 14.21 -0.92
CA CYS A 28 -7.78 13.45 -1.78
C CYS A 28 -9.18 13.26 -1.15
N GLU A 29 -10.16 12.88 -1.97
CA GLU A 29 -11.50 12.57 -1.48
C GLU A 29 -11.55 11.14 -0.91
N PRO A 30 -12.16 10.93 0.27
CA PRO A 30 -12.33 9.60 0.83
C PRO A 30 -13.27 8.78 -0.06
N ALA A 31 -12.92 7.52 -0.31
CA ALA A 31 -13.78 6.65 -1.11
C ALA A 31 -15.04 6.24 -0.34
N PRO A 32 -16.21 6.17 -1.01
CA PRO A 32 -17.42 5.69 -0.39
C PRO A 32 -17.29 4.20 -0.01
N PRO A 33 -18.09 3.71 0.95
CA PRO A 33 -18.18 2.28 1.26
C PRO A 33 -18.39 1.44 -0.02
N GLY A 34 -17.67 0.32 -0.13
CA GLY A 34 -17.67 -0.54 -1.32
C GLY A 34 -16.68 -0.15 -2.43
N GLN A 35 -16.04 1.03 -2.34
CA GLN A 35 -14.94 1.43 -3.24
C GLN A 35 -13.59 1.54 -2.51
N ARG A 36 -13.58 1.28 -1.19
CA ARG A 36 -12.38 1.38 -0.37
C ARG A 36 -11.45 0.22 -0.67
N VAL A 37 -10.18 0.56 -0.90
CA VAL A 37 -9.16 -0.38 -1.34
C VAL A 37 -8.50 -1.04 -0.12
N ALA A 38 -8.52 -2.37 -0.09
CA ALA A 38 -7.86 -3.17 0.94
C ALA A 38 -6.39 -3.45 0.59
N SER A 39 -6.09 -3.71 -0.68
CA SER A 39 -4.72 -3.85 -1.17
C SER A 39 -4.58 -3.53 -2.65
N ILE A 40 -3.35 -3.22 -3.04
CA ILE A 40 -2.93 -3.08 -4.44
C ILE A 40 -1.62 -3.81 -4.70
N ALA A 41 -1.44 -4.29 -5.92
CA ALA A 41 -0.14 -4.64 -6.46
C ALA A 41 0.26 -3.64 -7.55
N PHE A 42 1.55 -3.34 -7.64
CA PHE A 42 2.12 -2.45 -8.65
C PHE A 42 3.59 -2.76 -8.91
N ASP A 43 4.07 -2.47 -10.11
CA ASP A 43 5.49 -2.57 -10.46
C ASP A 43 6.19 -1.21 -10.28
N LEU A 44 7.31 -1.21 -9.55
CA LEU A 44 8.19 -0.04 -9.41
C LEU A 44 9.65 -0.49 -9.29
N ASP A 45 10.54 0.19 -10.02
CA ASP A 45 11.98 -0.08 -10.02
C ASP A 45 12.35 -1.56 -10.23
N GLY A 46 11.63 -2.21 -11.15
CA GLY A 46 11.85 -3.61 -11.52
C GLY A 46 11.50 -4.62 -10.41
N ALA A 47 10.71 -4.20 -9.42
CA ALA A 47 10.14 -5.07 -8.39
C ALA A 47 8.62 -4.97 -8.39
N ARG A 48 7.96 -6.08 -8.08
CA ARG A 48 6.51 -6.13 -7.84
C ARG A 48 6.28 -5.85 -6.36
N TRP A 49 5.52 -4.81 -6.05
CA TRP A 49 5.18 -4.40 -4.69
C TRP A 49 3.73 -4.69 -4.38
N VAL A 50 3.45 -4.93 -3.10
CA VAL A 50 2.10 -5.11 -2.55
C VAL A 50 1.94 -4.16 -1.37
N ALA A 51 1.00 -3.22 -1.50
CA ALA A 51 0.54 -2.40 -0.40
C ALA A 51 -0.80 -2.94 0.09
N ALA A 52 -0.86 -3.41 1.34
CA ALA A 52 -2.09 -3.92 1.95
C ALA A 52 -2.35 -3.21 3.27
N VAL A 53 -3.55 -2.67 3.44
CA VAL A 53 -3.95 -1.93 4.65
C VAL A 53 -3.74 -2.82 5.88
N GLY A 54 -2.97 -2.31 6.86
CA GLY A 54 -2.62 -3.03 8.08
C GLY A 54 -1.28 -3.77 8.04
N GLU A 55 -0.69 -3.95 6.87
CA GLU A 55 0.57 -4.68 6.65
C GLU A 55 1.72 -3.73 6.29
N GLU A 56 2.95 -4.23 6.45
CA GLU A 56 4.15 -3.57 5.93
C GLU A 56 4.18 -3.62 4.40
N LEU A 57 4.72 -2.58 3.79
CA LEU A 57 4.89 -2.56 2.34
C LEU A 57 5.95 -3.59 1.94
N ALA A 58 5.54 -4.59 1.15
CA ALA A 58 6.39 -5.70 0.74
C ALA A 58 6.58 -5.71 -0.78
N GLY A 59 7.73 -6.18 -1.23
CA GLY A 59 8.07 -6.26 -2.65
C GLY A 59 8.86 -7.51 -2.97
N THR A 60 8.92 -7.85 -4.25
CA THR A 60 9.65 -8.99 -4.76
C THR A 60 10.32 -8.62 -6.07
N ARG A 61 11.63 -8.85 -6.16
CA ARG A 61 12.40 -8.62 -7.38
C ARG A 61 12.95 -9.94 -7.88
N THR A 62 12.55 -10.34 -9.10
CA THR A 62 13.10 -11.53 -9.75
C THR A 62 14.06 -11.10 -10.85
N THR A 63 15.31 -11.54 -10.77
CA THR A 63 16.33 -11.29 -11.79
C THR A 63 16.74 -12.60 -12.45
N SER A 64 16.85 -12.60 -13.77
CA SER A 64 17.30 -13.75 -14.53
C SER A 64 18.72 -13.52 -15.06
N ARG A 65 19.63 -14.48 -14.89
CA ARG A 65 20.99 -14.43 -15.46
C ARG A 65 21.29 -15.72 -16.22
N LEU A 66 21.83 -15.58 -17.42
CA LEU A 66 22.35 -16.72 -18.17
C LEU A 66 23.74 -17.10 -17.65
N ARG A 67 23.90 -18.35 -17.20
CA ARG A 67 25.18 -18.91 -16.78
C ARG A 67 25.40 -20.25 -17.47
N ARG A 68 26.43 -20.33 -18.31
CA ARG A 68 26.80 -21.56 -19.06
C ARG A 68 25.66 -22.16 -19.91
N GLY A 69 24.77 -21.31 -20.44
CA GLY A 69 23.63 -21.75 -21.27
C GLY A 69 22.37 -22.09 -20.47
N GLU A 70 22.41 -22.03 -19.15
CA GLU A 70 21.23 -22.19 -18.28
C GLU A 70 20.73 -20.82 -17.79
N LEU A 71 19.40 -20.66 -17.76
CA LEU A 71 18.75 -19.49 -17.17
C LEU A 71 18.63 -19.72 -15.65
N LEU A 72 19.26 -18.86 -14.87
CA LEU A 72 19.15 -18.86 -13.41
C LEU A 72 18.25 -17.70 -12.98
N GLU A 73 17.17 -18.00 -12.28
CA GLU A 73 16.30 -17.02 -11.64
C GLU A 73 16.72 -16.82 -10.17
N HIS A 74 16.81 -15.57 -9.77
CA HIS A 74 17.07 -15.18 -8.39
C HIS A 74 15.99 -14.21 -7.94
N THR A 75 15.23 -14.61 -6.93
CA THR A 75 14.16 -13.82 -6.32
C THR A 75 14.63 -13.26 -4.99
N GLU A 76 14.54 -11.94 -4.84
CA GLU A 76 14.86 -11.18 -3.64
C GLU A 76 13.57 -10.60 -3.05
N GLU A 77 13.37 -10.77 -1.75
CA GLU A 77 12.29 -10.14 -0.99
C GLU A 77 12.72 -8.75 -0.55
N LEU A 78 11.84 -7.77 -0.75
CA LEU A 78 12.03 -6.38 -0.35
C LEU A 78 10.96 -6.04 0.69
N THR A 79 11.31 -5.29 1.72
CA THR A 79 10.36 -4.84 2.74
C THR A 79 10.66 -3.41 3.13
N SER A 80 9.62 -2.60 3.33
CA SER A 80 9.72 -1.33 4.04
C SER A 80 9.14 -1.50 5.43
N SER A 81 9.79 -0.96 6.45
CA SER A 81 9.34 -1.04 7.85
C SER A 81 8.07 -0.23 8.15
N THR A 82 7.49 0.44 7.16
CA THR A 82 6.30 1.27 7.35
C THR A 82 5.04 0.55 6.93
N ARG A 83 4.02 0.65 7.78
CA ARG A 83 2.75 -0.01 7.63
C ARG A 83 1.80 0.85 6.81
N VAL A 84 1.08 0.22 5.88
CA VAL A 84 0.04 0.89 5.10
C VAL A 84 -1.16 1.16 6.00
N LEU A 85 -1.57 2.43 6.08
CA LEU A 85 -2.73 2.87 6.86
C LEU A 85 -3.99 2.93 5.99
N ALA A 86 -3.89 3.51 4.80
CA ALA A 86 -5.03 3.66 3.90
C ALA A 86 -4.59 3.69 2.45
N ILE A 87 -5.48 3.25 1.55
CA ILE A 87 -5.31 3.36 0.10
C ILE A 87 -6.57 4.05 -0.46
N TYR A 88 -6.36 5.13 -1.20
CA TYR A 88 -7.41 5.87 -1.88
C TYR A 88 -7.39 5.55 -3.37
N PRO A 89 -8.52 5.13 -3.96
CA PRO A 89 -8.61 4.86 -5.38
C PRO A 89 -8.44 6.15 -6.19
N GLY A 90 -7.84 6.01 -7.36
CA GLY A 90 -7.57 7.10 -8.29
C GLY A 90 -6.68 6.62 -9.43
N THR A 91 -6.41 7.51 -10.38
CA THR A 91 -5.43 7.32 -11.45
C THR A 91 -4.41 8.44 -11.38
N PRO A 92 -3.30 8.29 -10.62
CA PRO A 92 -2.87 7.11 -9.83
C PRO A 92 -3.60 6.94 -8.47
N CYS A 93 -3.48 5.76 -7.86
CA CYS A 93 -3.94 5.52 -6.48
C CYS A 93 -2.99 6.19 -5.48
N THR A 94 -3.53 6.62 -4.34
CA THR A 94 -2.75 7.25 -3.26
C THR A 94 -2.63 6.29 -2.07
N VAL A 95 -1.41 6.03 -1.63
CA VAL A 95 -1.11 5.16 -0.49
C VAL A 95 -0.59 6.01 0.66
N VAL A 96 -1.20 5.83 1.83
CA VAL A 96 -0.80 6.47 3.09
C VAL A 96 -0.22 5.42 4.01
N THR A 97 0.94 5.71 4.60
CA THR A 97 1.62 4.82 5.55
C THR A 97 1.74 5.47 6.92
N ASP A 98 2.27 4.75 7.90
CA ASP A 98 2.59 5.34 9.20
C ASP A 98 3.95 6.05 9.26
N ALA A 99 4.67 6.15 8.14
CA ALA A 99 5.92 6.90 8.04
C ALA A 99 5.75 8.39 8.43
N ALA A 100 6.86 9.10 8.62
CA ALA A 100 6.84 10.54 8.81
C ALA A 100 6.09 11.21 7.64
N PRO A 101 5.20 12.19 7.91
CA PRO A 101 5.02 12.90 9.18
C PRO A 101 4.00 12.28 10.17
N ILE A 102 3.36 11.14 9.85
CA ILE A 102 2.29 10.56 10.70
C ILE A 102 2.86 9.97 11.99
N THR A 103 3.90 9.14 11.88
CA THR A 103 4.76 8.80 13.02
C THR A 103 6.19 9.08 12.64
N GLY A 104 7.06 9.40 13.60
CA GLY A 104 8.47 9.67 13.32
C GLY A 104 9.28 8.52 12.70
N ALA A 105 8.63 7.45 12.23
CA ALA A 105 9.21 6.34 11.51
C ALA A 105 9.83 6.80 10.18
N THR A 106 11.07 6.41 9.96
CA THR A 106 11.78 6.61 8.70
C THR A 106 11.28 5.63 7.65
N SER A 107 11.14 6.08 6.40
CA SER A 107 10.79 5.25 5.25
C SER A 107 11.58 5.68 4.02
N ASP A 108 11.86 4.71 3.15
CA ASP A 108 12.36 4.97 1.79
C ASP A 108 11.26 5.48 0.86
N TRP A 109 10.01 5.43 1.30
CA TRP A 109 8.83 5.89 0.55
C TRP A 109 8.36 7.25 1.07
N ALA A 110 7.96 8.13 0.15
CA ALA A 110 7.25 9.35 0.52
C ALA A 110 5.92 9.01 1.20
N ASN A 111 5.41 9.89 2.06
CA ASN A 111 4.12 9.71 2.70
C ASN A 111 3.28 10.99 2.58
N PRO A 112 2.15 10.97 1.84
CA PRO A 112 1.68 9.85 1.00
C PRO A 112 2.57 9.64 -0.24
N PHE A 113 2.40 8.50 -0.92
CA PHE A 113 2.94 8.27 -2.25
C PHE A 113 1.83 7.83 -3.23
N THR A 114 2.08 7.99 -4.54
CA THR A 114 1.11 7.60 -5.56
C THR A 114 1.67 6.56 -6.52
N VAL A 115 0.84 5.59 -6.91
CA VAL A 115 1.21 4.48 -7.79
C VAL A 115 0.05 4.09 -8.70
N THR A 116 0.36 3.57 -9.88
CA THR A 116 -0.64 2.99 -10.78
C THR A 116 -0.66 1.49 -10.57
N PRO A 117 -1.72 0.91 -9.97
CA PRO A 117 -1.77 -0.52 -9.70
C PRO A 117 -2.10 -1.33 -10.96
N ASP A 118 -1.56 -2.54 -11.03
CA ASP A 118 -2.00 -3.58 -11.98
C ASP A 118 -3.08 -4.48 -11.37
N GLU A 119 -3.13 -4.60 -10.04
CA GLU A 119 -4.16 -5.33 -9.30
C GLU A 119 -4.71 -4.50 -8.14
N VAL A 120 -6.02 -4.54 -7.94
CA VAL A 120 -6.72 -3.85 -6.86
C VAL A 120 -7.70 -4.81 -6.19
N ALA A 121 -7.59 -4.95 -4.87
CA ALA A 121 -8.56 -5.65 -4.04
C ALA A 121 -9.27 -4.65 -3.11
N LEU A 122 -10.60 -4.67 -3.13
CA LEU A 122 -11.44 -3.84 -2.27
C LEU A 122 -11.73 -4.50 -0.92
N PHE A 123 -12.17 -3.71 0.06
CA PHE A 123 -12.87 -4.23 1.23
C PHE A 123 -14.26 -4.75 0.84
N THR A 124 -14.81 -5.69 1.63
CA THR A 124 -16.23 -6.03 1.54
C THR A 124 -17.06 -4.92 2.18
N GLY A 125 -18.14 -4.52 1.50
CA GLY A 125 -19.14 -3.60 2.03
C GLY A 125 -20.09 -4.25 3.03
#